data_AF-A0A2H0UN55-F1
#
_entry.id   AF-A0A2H0UN55-F1
#
_cell.length_a   1.000
_cell.length_b   1.000
_cell.length_c   1.000
_cell.angle_alpha   90.00
_cell.angle_beta   90.00
_cell.angle_gamma   90.00
#
_symmetry.space_group_name_H-M   'P 1'
#
loop_
_entity.id
_entity.type
_entity.pdbx_description
1 polymer ?
#
loop_
_entity_poly.entity_id
_entity_poly.type
_entity_poly.pdbx_seq_one_letter_code
_entity_poly.pdbx_strand_id
1 'polypeptide(L)'
;MHWTTIAYPLILALGYAVVYLFLYFFFPHFFSQRAAKFSKQQLFSIPLLIFLSLLMWQVSVAMANQELGNRLLHAVGGGVLASLACFLAVKDSRVKITKPQFFILTVLIVTALGVANELAEFFLQQTTGEIFASTITDTWLDLLSNTLGTLVATLVALPFVKKPK
;
A
#
# COMPACT_ATOMS: atom_id res chain seq x y z
N MET A 1 -14.36 -18.67 -15.16
CA MET A 1 -13.11 -17.88 -15.13
C MET A 1 -13.46 -16.42 -14.77
N HIS A 2 -13.89 -16.14 -13.54
CA HIS A 2 -14.31 -14.78 -13.09
C HIS A 2 -14.19 -14.52 -11.57
N TRP A 3 -13.86 -15.52 -10.74
CA TRP A 3 -13.78 -15.31 -9.29
C TRP A 3 -12.54 -14.49 -8.89
N THR A 4 -11.41 -14.71 -9.55
CA THR A 4 -10.15 -13.99 -9.30
C THR A 4 -10.22 -12.52 -9.68
N THR A 5 -10.93 -12.16 -10.75
CA THR A 5 -11.07 -10.75 -11.18
C THR A 5 -11.74 -9.84 -10.15
N ILE A 6 -12.60 -10.36 -9.28
CA ILE A 6 -13.29 -9.55 -8.26
C ILE A 6 -12.75 -9.83 -6.85
N ALA A 7 -12.49 -11.10 -6.52
CA ALA A 7 -12.05 -11.47 -5.18
C ALA A 7 -10.65 -10.91 -4.86
N TYR A 8 -9.71 -10.97 -5.81
CA TYR A 8 -8.34 -10.53 -5.57
C TYR A 8 -8.24 -9.01 -5.27
N PRO A 9 -8.85 -8.11 -6.07
CA PRO A 9 -8.86 -6.68 -5.73
C PRO A 9 -9.55 -6.36 -4.40
N LEU A 10 -10.62 -7.09 -4.05
CA LEU A 10 -11.27 -6.94 -2.75
C LEU A 10 -10.35 -7.36 -1.60
N ILE A 11 -9.60 -8.45 -1.76
CA ILE A 11 -8.61 -8.90 -0.78
C ILE A 11 -7.52 -7.84 -0.61
N LEU A 12 -7.00 -7.26 -1.70
CA LEU A 12 -6.00 -6.19 -1.63
C LEU A 12 -6.56 -4.94 -0.95
N ALA A 13 -7.79 -4.53 -1.28
CA ALA A 13 -8.44 -3.37 -0.67
C ALA A 13 -8.64 -3.56 0.85
N LEU A 14 -9.08 -4.75 1.27
CA LEU A 14 -9.16 -5.12 2.70
C LEU A 14 -7.76 -5.23 3.33
N GLY A 15 -6.77 -5.69 2.59
CA GLY A 15 -5.37 -5.73 2.97
C GLY A 15 -4.86 -4.35 3.40
N TYR A 16 -5.19 -3.28 2.65
CA TYR A 16 -4.85 -1.92 3.06
C TYR A 16 -5.48 -1.49 4.38
N ALA A 17 -6.73 -1.92 4.66
CA ALA A 17 -7.36 -1.65 5.94
C ALA A 17 -6.61 -2.36 7.09
N VAL A 18 -6.20 -3.62 6.88
CA VAL A 18 -5.40 -4.38 7.85
C VAL A 18 -4.03 -3.75 8.07
N VAL A 19 -3.33 -3.38 7.00
CA VAL A 19 -2.04 -2.67 7.06
C VAL A 19 -2.18 -1.37 7.82
N TYR A 20 -3.17 -0.53 7.49
CA TYR A 20 -3.41 0.73 8.19
C TYR A 20 -3.64 0.49 9.69
N LEU A 21 -4.50 -0.47 10.05
CA LEU A 21 -4.77 -0.80 11.46
C LEU A 21 -3.51 -1.25 12.18
N PHE A 22 -2.75 -2.17 11.57
CA PHE A 22 -1.49 -2.63 12.12
C PHE A 22 -0.53 -1.46 12.37
N LEU A 23 -0.30 -0.61 11.37
CA LEU A 23 0.61 0.54 11.47
C LEU A 23 0.12 1.60 12.47
N TYR A 24 -1.19 1.83 12.55
CA TYR A 24 -1.81 2.77 13.47
C TYR A 24 -1.50 2.41 14.93
N PHE A 25 -1.48 1.12 15.28
CA PHE A 25 -1.08 0.67 16.61
C PHE A 25 0.44 0.50 16.76
N PHE A 26 1.10 0.02 15.71
CA PHE A 26 2.54 -0.27 15.72
C PHE A 26 3.38 1.00 15.87
N PHE A 27 3.12 2.07 15.11
CA PHE A 27 3.98 3.26 15.15
C PHE A 27 4.02 3.94 16.52
N PRO A 28 2.90 4.24 17.21
CA PRO A 28 2.94 4.82 18.55
C PRO A 28 3.62 3.94 19.59
N HIS A 29 3.44 2.62 19.47
CA HIS A 29 4.10 1.66 20.35
C HIS A 29 5.61 1.69 20.12
N PHE A 30 6.05 1.57 18.86
CA PHE A 30 7.46 1.55 18.49
C PHE A 30 8.21 2.84 18.82
N PHE A 31 7.65 4.01 18.47
CA PHE A 31 8.35 5.31 18.61
C PHE A 31 8.11 6.03 19.93
N SER A 32 7.04 5.74 20.65
CA SER A 32 6.64 6.50 21.84
C SER A 32 6.26 5.64 23.04
N GLN A 33 6.29 4.31 22.92
CA GLN A 33 5.89 3.37 23.98
C GLN A 33 4.48 3.67 24.51
N ARG A 34 3.57 4.08 23.62
CA ARG A 34 2.19 4.46 23.94
C ARG A 34 1.21 3.63 23.14
N ALA A 35 0.10 3.25 23.77
CA ALA A 35 -1.02 2.66 23.06
C ALA A 35 -1.80 3.75 22.31
N ALA A 36 -2.10 3.50 21.03
CA ALA A 36 -3.00 4.35 20.26
C ALA A 36 -4.44 4.20 20.78
N LYS A 37 -5.19 5.31 20.83
CA LYS A 37 -6.61 5.30 21.22
C LYS A 37 -7.47 5.58 20.00
N PHE A 38 -8.32 4.62 19.65
CA PHE A 38 -9.26 4.77 18.55
C PHE A 38 -10.27 5.89 18.81
N SER A 39 -10.46 6.74 17.81
CA SER A 39 -11.44 7.81 17.74
C SER A 39 -12.20 7.70 16.43
N LYS A 40 -13.44 8.17 16.42
CA LYS A 40 -14.32 8.09 15.24
C LYS A 40 -13.74 8.75 13.99
N GLN A 41 -12.91 9.78 14.15
CA GLN A 41 -12.27 10.49 13.03
C GLN A 41 -11.29 9.60 12.26
N GLN A 42 -10.69 8.60 12.90
CA GLN A 42 -9.67 7.73 12.29
C GLN A 42 -10.32 6.59 11.50
N LEU A 43 -11.62 6.33 11.73
CA LEU A 43 -12.40 5.39 10.94
C LEU A 43 -12.60 5.85 9.50
N PHE A 44 -12.39 7.12 9.15
CA PHE A 44 -12.50 7.60 7.77
C PHE A 44 -11.33 7.18 6.88
N SER A 45 -10.17 6.87 7.45
CA SER A 45 -8.98 6.44 6.68
C SER A 45 -9.17 5.06 6.04
N ILE A 46 -9.90 4.16 6.70
CA ILE A 46 -10.20 2.81 6.19
C ILE A 46 -11.06 2.84 4.90
N PRO A 47 -12.27 3.42 4.88
CA PRO A 47 -13.08 3.47 3.68
C PRO A 47 -12.42 4.31 2.57
N LEU A 48 -11.61 5.32 2.92
CA LEU A 48 -10.79 6.05 1.94
C LEU A 48 -9.79 5.13 1.24
N LEU A 49 -9.01 4.34 1.98
CA LEU A 49 -8.03 3.42 1.40
C LEU A 49 -8.71 2.33 0.56
N ILE A 50 -9.82 1.76 1.04
CA ILE A 50 -10.61 0.78 0.29
C ILE A 50 -11.13 1.39 -1.00
N PHE A 51 -11.77 2.56 -0.93
CA PHE A 51 -12.31 3.24 -2.10
C PHE A 51 -11.23 3.54 -3.14
N LEU A 52 -10.10 4.13 -2.71
CA LEU A 52 -9.00 4.45 -3.62
C LEU A 52 -8.36 3.20 -4.23
N SER A 53 -8.24 2.11 -3.46
CA SER A 53 -7.72 0.84 -3.97
C SER A 53 -8.61 0.26 -5.08
N LEU A 54 -9.92 0.22 -4.84
CA LEU A 54 -10.89 -0.26 -5.83
C LEU A 54 -10.97 0.66 -7.06
N LEU A 55 -10.88 1.97 -6.86
CA LEU A 55 -10.82 2.94 -7.94
C LEU A 55 -9.57 2.72 -8.81
N MET A 56 -8.40 2.52 -8.21
CA MET A 56 -7.17 2.30 -8.96
C MET A 56 -7.18 0.98 -9.73
N TRP A 57 -7.75 -0.07 -9.15
CA TRP A 57 -8.01 -1.30 -9.88
C TRP A 57 -8.93 -1.07 -11.08
N GLN A 58 -10.05 -0.36 -10.89
CA GLN A 58 -10.99 -0.05 -11.97
C GLN A 58 -10.33 0.76 -13.10
N VAL A 59 -9.46 1.71 -12.76
CA VAL A 59 -8.68 2.48 -13.75
C VAL A 59 -7.71 1.57 -14.51
N SER A 60 -6.98 0.70 -13.80
CA SER A 60 -6.03 -0.24 -14.39
C SER A 60 -6.69 -1.17 -15.41
N VAL A 61 -7.82 -1.80 -15.06
CA VAL A 61 -8.53 -2.73 -15.96
C VAL A 61 -9.21 -2.02 -17.13
N ALA A 62 -9.48 -0.71 -17.03
CA ALA A 62 -10.02 0.09 -18.11
C ALA A 62 -8.96 0.53 -19.14
N MET A 63 -7.66 0.31 -18.87
CA MET A 63 -6.60 0.69 -19.79
C MET A 63 -6.53 -0.26 -20.99
N ALA A 64 -6.42 0.31 -22.19
CA ALA A 64 -6.30 -0.47 -23.43
C ALA A 64 -4.98 -1.28 -23.49
N ASN A 65 -3.90 -0.75 -22.91
CA ASN A 65 -2.63 -1.46 -22.76
C ASN A 65 -2.60 -2.11 -21.37
N GLN A 66 -2.74 -3.43 -21.33
CA GLN A 66 -2.79 -4.21 -20.08
C GLN A 66 -1.48 -4.14 -19.29
N GLU A 67 -0.33 -4.16 -19.96
CA GLU A 67 0.97 -4.03 -19.30
C GLU A 67 1.04 -2.68 -18.58
N LEU A 68 0.73 -1.59 -19.28
CA LEU A 68 0.70 -0.25 -18.68
C LEU A 68 -0.32 -0.15 -17.54
N GLY A 69 -1.49 -0.77 -17.70
CA GLY A 69 -2.49 -0.91 -16.64
C GLY A 69 -1.92 -1.59 -15.40
N ASN A 70 -1.16 -2.67 -15.58
CA ASN A 70 -0.49 -3.36 -14.49
C ASN A 70 0.58 -2.48 -13.84
N ARG A 71 1.48 -1.88 -14.63
CA ARG A 71 2.51 -0.95 -14.12
C ARG A 71 1.89 0.19 -13.31
N LEU A 72 0.76 0.75 -13.76
CA LEU A 72 0.04 1.81 -13.06
C LEU A 72 -0.57 1.30 -11.74
N LEU A 73 -1.14 0.10 -11.73
CA LEU A 73 -1.70 -0.51 -10.53
C LEU A 73 -0.62 -0.74 -9.47
N HIS A 74 0.56 -1.22 -9.86
CA HIS A 74 1.69 -1.41 -8.95
C HIS A 74 2.26 -0.08 -8.46
N ALA A 75 2.48 0.89 -9.35
CA ALA A 75 2.98 2.21 -8.96
C ALA A 75 2.02 2.96 -8.03
N VAL A 76 0.75 3.10 -8.43
CA VAL A 76 -0.23 3.90 -7.68
C VAL A 76 -0.92 3.08 -6.60
N GLY A 77 -1.47 1.92 -6.95
CA GLY A 77 -2.06 1.00 -5.97
C GLY A 77 -1.00 0.55 -4.97
N GLY A 78 0.01 -0.19 -5.43
CA GLY A 78 1.09 -0.70 -4.57
C GLY A 78 1.87 0.43 -3.87
N GLY A 79 2.54 1.28 -4.63
CA GLY A 79 3.44 2.31 -4.09
C GLY A 79 2.74 3.46 -3.37
N VAL A 80 1.88 4.19 -4.08
CA VAL A 80 1.25 5.42 -3.57
C VAL A 80 0.26 5.12 -2.45
N LEU A 81 -0.65 4.14 -2.59
CA LEU A 81 -1.63 3.85 -1.53
C LEU A 81 -0.99 3.23 -0.29
N ALA A 82 0.04 2.39 -0.43
CA ALA A 82 0.75 1.87 0.76
C ALA A 82 1.50 3.00 1.50
N SER A 83 2.09 3.94 0.76
CA SER A 83 2.70 5.14 1.34
C SER A 83 1.66 6.04 2.02
N LEU A 84 0.47 6.17 1.41
CA LEU A 84 -0.66 6.88 2.01
C LEU A 84 -1.12 6.21 3.29
N ALA A 85 -1.21 4.87 3.34
CA ALA A 85 -1.54 4.14 4.56
C ALA A 85 -0.54 4.43 5.69
N CYS A 86 0.76 4.46 5.39
CA CYS A 86 1.81 4.85 6.34
C CYS A 86 1.61 6.29 6.83
N PHE A 87 1.38 7.24 5.92
CA PHE A 87 1.13 8.64 6.27
C PHE A 87 -0.11 8.81 7.14
N LEU A 88 -1.22 8.18 6.78
CA LEU A 88 -2.47 8.23 7.54
C LEU A 88 -2.26 7.63 8.92
N ALA A 89 -1.58 6.50 9.05
CA ALA A 89 -1.26 5.89 10.35
C ALA A 89 -0.45 6.85 11.25
N VAL A 90 0.56 7.54 10.73
CA VAL A 90 1.32 8.56 11.47
C VAL A 90 0.43 9.75 11.87
N LYS A 91 -0.32 10.30 10.91
CA LYS A 91 -1.21 11.46 11.11
C LYS A 91 -2.26 11.17 12.18
N ASP A 92 -2.91 10.02 12.07
CA ASP A 92 -4.07 9.65 12.84
C ASP A 92 -3.69 9.23 14.26
N SER A 93 -2.60 8.48 14.40
CA SER A 93 -2.11 8.07 15.71
C SER A 93 -1.42 9.20 16.49
N ARG A 94 -1.08 10.31 15.80
CA ARG A 94 -0.38 11.48 16.36
C ARG A 94 0.98 11.12 16.97
N VAL A 95 1.58 10.02 16.52
CA VAL A 95 2.96 9.65 16.88
C VAL A 95 3.91 10.74 16.41
N LYS A 96 4.91 11.05 17.24
CA LYS A 96 5.99 11.95 16.86
C LYS A 96 7.09 11.13 16.16
N ILE A 97 7.35 11.44 14.89
CA ILE A 97 8.39 10.79 14.09
C ILE A 97 9.16 11.86 13.31
N THR A 98 10.48 11.70 13.17
CA THR A 98 11.27 12.60 12.33
C THR A 98 11.03 12.29 10.84
N LYS A 99 11.29 13.28 9.98
CA LYS A 99 11.17 13.12 8.53
C LYS A 99 12.02 11.97 7.96
N PRO A 100 13.31 11.82 8.32
CA PRO A 100 14.11 10.68 7.87
C PRO A 100 13.57 9.33 8.34
N GLN A 101 13.12 9.23 9.61
CA GLN A 101 12.52 8.01 10.13
C GLN A 101 11.24 7.64 9.36
N PHE A 102 10.37 8.61 9.10
CA PHE A 102 9.16 8.38 8.29
C PHE A 102 9.50 7.91 6.89
N PHE A 103 10.47 8.56 6.23
CA PHE A 103 10.90 8.21 4.88
C PHE A 103 11.42 6.77 4.82
N ILE A 104 12.42 6.43 5.66
CA ILE A 104 13.05 5.11 5.68
C ILE A 104 12.01 4.03 6.00
N LEU A 105 11.18 4.25 7.03
CA LEU A 105 10.21 3.25 7.45
C LEU A 105 9.11 3.04 6.40
N THR A 106 8.66 4.11 5.74
CA THR A 106 7.69 4.00 4.64
C THR A 106 8.28 3.19 3.49
N VAL A 107 9.51 3.50 3.05
CA VAL A 107 10.18 2.72 1.99
C VAL A 107 10.30 1.25 2.37
N LEU A 108 10.74 0.93 3.59
CA LEU A 108 10.88 -0.46 4.05
C LEU A 108 9.54 -1.20 4.08
N ILE A 109 8.49 -0.57 4.60
CA ILE A 109 7.15 -1.17 4.68
C ILE A 109 6.59 -1.40 3.29
N VAL A 110 6.64 -0.41 2.40
CA VAL A 110 6.06 -0.56 1.06
C VAL A 110 6.84 -1.58 0.24
N THR A 111 8.18 -1.65 0.37
CA THR A 111 8.97 -2.72 -0.24
C THR A 111 8.57 -4.09 0.30
N ALA A 112 8.40 -4.25 1.61
CA ALA A 112 7.97 -5.51 2.20
C ALA A 112 6.56 -5.93 1.72
N LEU A 113 5.63 -4.98 1.62
CA LEU A 113 4.30 -5.22 1.08
C LEU A 113 4.32 -5.57 -0.41
N GLY A 114 5.19 -4.91 -1.19
CA GLY A 114 5.41 -5.23 -2.59
C GLY A 114 5.89 -6.67 -2.77
N VAL A 115 6.94 -7.06 -2.06
CA VAL A 115 7.44 -8.45 -2.07
C VAL A 115 6.36 -9.44 -1.62
N ALA A 116 5.61 -9.12 -0.57
CA ALA A 116 4.51 -9.98 -0.11
C ALA A 116 3.41 -10.14 -1.16
N ASN A 117 3.10 -9.07 -1.91
CA ASN A 117 2.14 -9.11 -3.02
C ASN A 117 2.62 -10.05 -4.13
N GLU A 118 3.85 -9.89 -4.62
CA GLU A 118 4.41 -10.77 -5.66
C GLU A 118 4.46 -12.24 -5.24
N LEU A 119 4.76 -12.51 -3.95
CA LEU A 119 4.73 -13.87 -3.41
C LEU A 119 3.30 -14.43 -3.35
N ALA A 120 2.30 -13.60 -3.02
CA ALA A 120 0.90 -14.00 -3.02
C ALA A 120 0.41 -14.30 -4.44
N GLU A 121 0.76 -13.46 -5.41
CA GLU A 121 0.47 -13.67 -6.83
C GLU A 121 1.11 -14.94 -7.36
N PHE A 122 2.39 -15.17 -7.05
CA PHE A 122 3.07 -16.41 -7.39
C PHE A 122 2.33 -17.64 -6.81
N PHE A 123 1.95 -17.60 -5.53
CA PHE A 123 1.22 -18.71 -4.91
C PHE A 123 -0.16 -18.92 -5.54
N LEU A 124 -0.89 -17.84 -5.84
CA LEU A 124 -2.19 -17.92 -6.51
C LEU A 124 -2.06 -18.44 -7.93
N GLN A 125 -1.04 -18.03 -8.68
CA GLN A 125 -0.73 -18.55 -10.01
C GLN A 125 -0.47 -20.05 -9.99
N GLN A 126 0.33 -20.54 -9.02
CA GLN A 126 0.62 -21.96 -8.87
C GLN A 126 -0.62 -22.79 -8.47
N THR A 127 -1.54 -22.23 -7.70
CA THR A 127 -2.71 -22.96 -7.17
C THR A 127 -3.93 -22.87 -8.06
N THR A 128 -4.13 -21.78 -8.79
CA THR A 128 -5.33 -21.51 -9.60
C THR A 128 -5.09 -21.63 -11.11
N GLY A 129 -3.83 -21.55 -11.56
CA GLY A 129 -3.47 -21.52 -12.98
C GLY A 129 -3.70 -20.17 -13.67
N GLU A 130 -4.17 -19.15 -12.96
CA GLU A 130 -4.32 -17.78 -13.47
C GLU A 130 -2.95 -17.10 -13.59
N ILE A 131 -2.73 -16.35 -14.67
CA ILE A 131 -1.44 -15.70 -14.94
C ILE A 131 -1.47 -14.29 -14.32
N PHE A 132 -0.65 -14.09 -13.27
CA PHE A 132 -0.41 -12.79 -12.66
C PHE A 132 0.90 -12.18 -13.18
N ALA A 133 1.96 -12.99 -13.27
CA ALA A 133 3.23 -12.61 -13.86
C ALA A 133 3.60 -13.58 -14.98
N SER A 134 3.86 -13.01 -16.16
CA SER A 134 4.23 -13.80 -17.35
C SER A 134 5.68 -14.29 -17.29
N THR A 135 6.56 -13.52 -16.63
CA THR A 135 8.00 -13.77 -16.54
C THR A 135 8.57 -13.22 -15.23
N ILE A 136 9.79 -13.62 -14.88
CA ILE A 136 10.53 -13.03 -13.75
C ILE A 136 10.77 -11.54 -13.96
N THR A 137 10.98 -11.11 -15.20
CA THR A 137 11.16 -9.70 -15.55
C THR A 137 9.93 -8.86 -15.19
N ASP A 138 8.73 -9.43 -15.35
CA ASP A 138 7.45 -8.82 -14.98
C ASP A 138 7.44 -8.45 -13.49
N THR A 139 7.73 -9.43 -12.62
CA THR A 139 7.85 -9.25 -11.17
C THR A 139 8.87 -8.17 -10.78
N TRP A 140 10.01 -8.11 -11.47
CA TRP A 140 11.00 -7.03 -11.22
C TRP A 140 10.46 -5.65 -11.61
N LEU A 141 9.72 -5.56 -12.71
CA LEU A 141 9.07 -4.32 -13.12
C LEU A 141 7.95 -3.92 -12.16
N ASP A 142 7.25 -4.89 -11.55
CA ASP A 142 6.22 -4.65 -10.53
C ASP A 142 6.83 -4.04 -9.27
N LEU A 143 7.91 -4.66 -8.76
CA LEU A 143 8.66 -4.15 -7.61
C LEU A 143 9.28 -2.77 -7.89
N LEU A 144 9.80 -2.55 -9.10
CA LEU A 144 10.29 -1.24 -9.52
C LEU A 144 9.16 -0.20 -9.54
N SER A 145 7.99 -0.55 -10.07
CA SER A 145 6.82 0.31 -10.13
C SER A 145 6.37 0.71 -8.72
N ASN A 146 6.24 -0.26 -7.80
CA ASN A 146 5.95 -0.01 -6.38
C ASN A 146 6.96 0.96 -5.77
N THR A 147 8.25 0.76 -6.04
CA THR A 147 9.33 1.60 -5.52
C THR A 147 9.21 3.04 -6.01
N LEU A 148 8.98 3.25 -7.31
CA LEU A 148 8.80 4.59 -7.88
C LEU A 148 7.58 5.31 -7.27
N GLY A 149 6.45 4.63 -7.18
CA GLY A 149 5.26 5.17 -6.53
C GLY A 149 5.50 5.55 -5.07
N THR A 150 6.24 4.71 -4.34
CA THR A 150 6.62 4.95 -2.94
C THR A 150 7.47 6.20 -2.80
N LEU A 151 8.50 6.36 -3.63
CA LEU A 151 9.37 7.52 -3.59
C LEU A 151 8.59 8.81 -3.85
N VAL A 152 7.76 8.83 -4.89
CA VAL A 152 6.93 10.00 -5.23
C VAL A 152 5.98 10.34 -4.08
N ALA A 153 5.19 9.37 -3.60
CA ALA A 153 4.21 9.60 -2.55
C ALA A 153 4.84 10.03 -1.23
N THR A 154 5.94 9.39 -0.83
CA THR A 154 6.63 9.71 0.42
C THR A 154 7.23 11.12 0.36
N LEU A 155 7.85 11.51 -0.76
CA LEU A 155 8.36 12.87 -0.95
C LEU A 155 7.25 13.93 -0.89
N VAL A 156 6.08 13.64 -1.45
CA VAL A 156 4.89 14.51 -1.37
C VAL A 156 4.34 14.58 0.06
N ALA A 157 4.38 13.48 0.82
CA ALA A 157 3.86 13.43 2.19
C ALA A 157 4.79 14.11 3.22
N LEU A 158 6.10 14.12 2.98
CA LEU A 158 7.12 14.60 3.93
C LEU A 158 6.91 16.02 4.48
N PRO A 159 6.47 17.02 3.72
CA PRO A 159 6.14 18.35 4.23
C PRO A 159 5.04 18.35 5.31
N PHE A 160 4.12 17.38 5.26
CA PHE A 160 2.97 17.26 6.16
C PHE A 160 3.26 16.45 7.42
N VAL A 161 4.42 15.79 7.51
CA VAL A 161 4.86 15.08 8.71
C VAL A 161 5.34 16.09 9.76
N LYS A 162 4.64 16.13 10.90
CA LYS A 162 4.94 17.07 11.99
C LYS A 162 6.29 16.75 12.62
N LYS A 163 7.12 17.78 12.81
CA LYS A 163 8.37 17.63 13.56
C LYS A 163 8.10 17.27 15.02
N PRO A 164 8.89 16.37 15.63
CA PRO A 164 8.88 16.22 17.08
C PRO A 164 9.24 17.57 17.71
N LYS A 165 8.35 18.08 18.58
CA LYS A 165 8.70 19.12 19.57
C LYS A 165 9.50 18.48 20.68
#